data_AF-A0A2R4CA98-F1
#
_entry.id   AF-A0A2R4CA98-F1
#
_cell.length_a   1.000
_cell.length_b   1.000
_cell.length_c   1.000
_cell.angle_alpha   90.00
_cell.angle_beta   90.00
_cell.angle_gamma   90.00
#
_symmetry.space_group_name_H-M   'P 1'
#
loop_
_entity.id
_entity.type
_entity.pdbx_description
1 polymer ?
#
loop_
_entity_poly.entity_id
_entity_poly.type
_entity_poly.pdbx_seq_one_letter_code
_entity_poly.pdbx_strand_id
1 'polypeptide(L)'
;MNLLFLILGTAGCAVLYLTHRHQGWLRQPLPPSARVAGALLLAASLAAALAAWTPLTAVFAWLVLAMLVWSLLPFAALLRRGAP
;
A
#
# COMPACT_ATOMS: atom_id res chain seq x y z
N MET A 1 -13.96 -1.42 -12.83
CA MET A 1 -12.96 -1.77 -11.80
C MET A 1 -11.58 -1.48 -12.38
N ASN A 2 -10.86 -0.47 -11.88
CA ASN A 2 -9.58 -0.08 -12.47
C ASN A 2 -8.45 -0.93 -11.85
N LEU A 3 -8.03 -1.99 -12.54
CA LEU A 3 -7.04 -2.95 -12.04
C LEU A 3 -5.68 -2.27 -11.76
N LEU A 4 -5.32 -1.26 -12.57
CA LEU A 4 -4.08 -0.52 -12.44
C LEU A 4 -4.04 0.28 -11.13
N PHE A 5 -5.15 0.92 -10.74
CA PHE A 5 -5.29 1.57 -9.42
C PHE A 5 -5.05 0.57 -8.28
N LEU A 6 -5.66 -0.62 -8.34
CA LEU A 6 -5.52 -1.63 -7.30
C LEU A 6 -4.07 -2.14 -7.19
N ILE A 7 -3.45 -2.49 -8.31
CA ILE A 7 -2.08 -3.03 -8.33
C ILE A 7 -1.09 -1.98 -7.82
N LEU A 8 -1.14 -0.76 -8.35
CA LEU A 8 -0.22 0.30 -7.94
C LEU A 8 -0.46 0.74 -6.48
N GLY A 9 -1.72 0.86 -6.06
CA GLY A 9 -2.07 1.29 -4.72
C GLY A 9 -1.65 0.27 -3.66
N THR A 10 -1.94 -1.01 -3.91
CA THR A 10 -1.52 -2.11 -3.01
C THR A 10 -0.01 -2.25 -2.96
N ALA A 11 0.68 -2.22 -4.11
CA ALA A 11 2.13 -2.28 -4.17
C ALA A 11 2.79 -1.08 -3.47
N GLY A 12 2.30 0.14 -3.71
CA GLY A 12 2.80 1.36 -3.06
C GLY A 12 2.63 1.30 -1.54
N CYS A 13 1.45 0.91 -1.05
CA CYS A 13 1.20 0.72 0.38
C CYS A 13 2.11 -0.35 1.00
N ALA A 14 2.30 -1.48 0.31
CA ALA A 14 3.15 -2.57 0.77
C ALA A 14 4.63 -2.15 0.83
N VAL A 15 5.15 -1.50 -0.21
CA VAL A 15 6.54 -1.01 -0.23
C VAL A 15 6.76 -0.01 0.91
N LEU A 16 5.84 0.95 1.10
CA LEU A 16 5.93 1.91 2.20
C LEU A 16 5.93 1.21 3.56
N TYR A 17 5.02 0.25 3.78
CA TYR A 17 4.98 -0.54 5.01
C TYR A 17 6.29 -1.29 5.26
N LEU A 18 6.85 -1.95 4.24
CA LEU A 18 8.09 -2.73 4.35
C LEU A 18 9.35 -1.88 4.60
N THR A 19 9.30 -0.56 4.36
CA THR A 19 10.39 0.36 4.74
C THR A 19 10.34 0.82 6.20
N HIS A 20 9.25 0.51 6.92
CA HIS A 20 9.07 0.93 8.30
C HIS A 20 9.81 0.00 9.27
N ARG A 21 10.35 0.53 10.38
CA ARG A 21 11.11 -0.27 11.36
C ARG A 21 10.25 -1.32 12.08
N HIS A 22 8.98 -1.01 12.30
CA HIS A 22 8.03 -1.89 12.99
C HIS A 22 7.27 -2.85 12.06
N GLN A 23 7.74 -3.04 10.82
CA GLN A 23 7.14 -4.01 9.91
C GLN A 23 7.40 -5.44 10.40
N GLY A 24 6.39 -6.31 10.28
CA GLY A 24 6.43 -7.68 10.83
C GLY A 24 6.87 -8.77 9.84
N TRP A 25 7.10 -8.44 8.57
CA TRP A 25 7.21 -9.35 7.44
C TRP A 25 8.65 -9.74 7.07
N LEU A 26 9.55 -8.77 6.95
CA LEU A 26 10.96 -8.96 6.61
C LEU A 26 11.82 -8.92 7.88
N ARG A 27 12.96 -9.60 7.86
CA ARG A 27 13.94 -9.53 8.96
C ARG A 27 14.64 -8.17 9.06
N GLN A 28 14.85 -7.52 7.92
CA GLN A 28 15.41 -6.19 7.81
C GLN A 28 14.45 -5.34 6.95
N PRO A 29 14.21 -4.07 7.32
CA PRO A 29 13.37 -3.18 6.53
C PRO A 29 14.00 -2.92 5.16
N LEU A 30 13.15 -2.59 4.18
CA LEU A 30 13.62 -2.12 2.88
C LEU A 30 14.47 -0.84 3.02
N PRO A 31 15.42 -0.61 2.10
CA PRO A 31 16.25 0.58 2.13
C PRO A 31 15.39 1.86 2.03
N PRO A 32 15.86 2.99 2.59
CA PRO A 32 15.11 4.24 2.58
C PRO A 32 14.80 4.76 1.16
N SER A 33 15.62 4.39 0.16
CA SER A 33 15.36 4.67 -1.26
C SER A 33 14.05 4.06 -1.75
N ALA A 34 13.63 2.91 -1.22
CA ALA A 34 12.37 2.28 -1.57
C ALA A 34 11.14 3.07 -1.09
N ARG A 35 11.31 4.01 -0.14
CA ARG A 35 10.20 4.92 0.25
C ARG A 35 9.76 5.81 -0.90
N VAL A 36 10.72 6.28 -1.69
CA VAL A 36 10.44 7.11 -2.87
C VAL A 36 9.69 6.28 -3.89
N ALA A 37 10.13 5.04 -4.15
CA ALA A 37 9.41 4.13 -5.04
C ALA A 37 7.97 3.86 -4.56
N GLY A 38 7.78 3.58 -3.26
CA GLY A 38 6.45 3.39 -2.67
C GLY A 38 5.54 4.61 -2.79
N ALA A 39 6.08 5.81 -2.56
CA ALA A 39 5.34 7.06 -2.72
C ALA A 39 4.97 7.34 -4.18
N LEU A 40 5.88 7.07 -5.13
CA LEU A 40 5.62 7.20 -6.56
C LEU A 40 4.53 6.23 -7.03
N LEU A 41 4.56 4.98 -6.58
CA LEU A 41 3.50 4.00 -6.86
C LEU A 41 2.15 4.46 -6.29
N LEU A 42 2.14 5.00 -5.08
CA LEU A 42 0.93 5.50 -4.43
C LEU A 42 0.36 6.71 -5.20
N ALA A 43 1.21 7.64 -5.64
CA ALA A 43 0.82 8.78 -6.45
C ALA A 43 0.30 8.35 -7.84
N ALA A 44 0.97 7.39 -8.48
CA ALA A 44 0.53 6.83 -9.75
C ALA A 44 -0.82 6.12 -9.64
N SER A 45 -1.09 5.44 -8.52
CA SER A 45 -2.42 4.85 -8.26
C SER A 45 -3.51 5.91 -8.17
N LEU A 46 -3.25 7.04 -7.50
CA LEU A 46 -4.19 8.15 -7.42
C LEU A 46 -4.43 8.78 -8.79
N ALA A 47 -3.38 8.99 -9.59
CA ALA A 47 -3.51 9.47 -10.96
C ALA A 47 -4.38 8.53 -11.81
N ALA A 48 -4.21 7.22 -11.68
CA ALA A 48 -5.05 6.23 -12.35
C ALA A 48 -6.52 6.27 -11.90
N ALA A 49 -6.77 6.54 -10.60
CA ALA A 49 -8.11 6.68 -10.07
C ALA A 49 -8.78 7.98 -10.58
N LEU A 50 -8.05 9.10 -10.60
CA LEU A 50 -8.52 10.39 -11.11
C LEU A 50 -8.80 10.36 -12.62
N ALA A 51 -8.08 9.54 -13.38
CA ALA A 51 -8.34 9.35 -14.80
C ALA A 51 -9.61 8.51 -15.08
N ALA A 52 -10.05 7.70 -14.11
CA ALA A 52 -11.16 6.76 -14.29
C ALA A 52 -12.47 7.21 -13.63
N TRP A 53 -12.41 8.03 -12.57
CA TRP A 53 -13.54 8.38 -11.73
C TRP A 53 -13.58 9.87 -11.41
N THR A 54 -14.69 10.32 -10.81
CA THR A 54 -14.77 11.68 -10.27
C THR A 54 -13.72 11.88 -9.16
N PRO A 55 -13.24 13.11 -8.94
CA PRO A 55 -12.20 13.37 -7.93
C PRO A 55 -12.58 12.88 -6.54
N LEU A 56 -13.85 13.06 -6.13
CA LEU A 56 -14.34 12.61 -4.83
C LEU A 56 -14.28 11.08 -4.70
N THR A 57 -14.77 10.35 -5.71
CA THR A 57 -14.74 8.88 -5.73
C THR A 57 -13.31 8.36 -5.76
N ALA A 58 -12.42 8.98 -6.54
CA ALA A 58 -11.02 8.60 -6.65
C ALA A 58 -10.28 8.73 -5.32
N VAL A 59 -10.38 9.88 -4.66
CA VAL A 59 -9.73 10.13 -3.37
C VAL A 59 -10.31 9.22 -2.29
N PHE A 60 -11.63 9.05 -2.24
CA PHE A 60 -12.27 8.15 -1.29
C PHE A 60 -11.80 6.70 -1.45
N ALA A 61 -11.85 6.16 -2.67
CA ALA A 61 -11.41 4.79 -2.94
C ALA A 61 -9.91 4.60 -2.63
N TRP A 62 -9.07 5.59 -2.95
CA TRP A 62 -7.64 5.57 -2.66
C TRP A 62 -7.35 5.53 -1.15
N LEU A 63 -8.05 6.34 -0.36
CA LEU A 63 -7.94 6.33 1.10
C LEU A 63 -8.43 5.00 1.70
N VAL A 64 -9.57 4.49 1.25
CA VAL A 64 -10.11 3.20 1.70
C VAL A 64 -9.14 2.06 1.39
N LEU A 65 -8.53 2.05 0.20
CA LEU A 65 -7.51 1.07 -0.16
C LEU A 65 -6.28 1.16 0.75
N ALA A 66 -5.78 2.37 1.02
CA ALA A 66 -4.64 2.58 1.90
C ALA A 66 -4.95 2.13 3.34
N MET A 67 -6.11 2.50 3.88
CA MET A 67 -6.58 2.04 5.19
C MET A 67 -6.66 0.52 5.24
N LEU A 68 -7.28 -0.11 4.24
CA LEU A 68 -7.41 -1.56 4.16
C LEU A 68 -6.04 -2.24 4.17
N VAL A 69 -5.13 -1.82 3.28
CA VAL A 69 -3.82 -2.47 3.13
C VAL A 69 -2.96 -2.28 4.38
N TRP A 70 -2.92 -1.07 4.95
CA TRP A 70 -2.16 -0.81 6.17
C TRP A 70 -2.78 -1.41 7.44
N SER A 71 -4.08 -1.68 7.46
CA SER A 71 -4.69 -2.51 8.50
C SER A 71 -4.35 -3.99 8.30
N LEU A 72 -4.54 -4.55 7.09
CA LEU A 72 -4.37 -5.99 6.86
C LEU A 72 -2.91 -6.45 6.94
N LEU A 73 -1.95 -5.68 6.40
CA LEU A 73 -0.53 -6.05 6.40
C LEU A 73 0.03 -6.41 7.78
N PRO A 74 -0.10 -5.58 8.83
CA PRO A 74 0.41 -5.91 10.16
C PRO A 74 -0.32 -7.11 10.76
N PHE A 75 -1.64 -7.22 10.60
CA PHE A 75 -2.39 -8.40 11.08
C PHE A 75 -1.92 -9.69 10.40
N ALA A 76 -1.76 -9.69 9.08
CA ALA A 76 -1.24 -10.83 8.34
C ALA A 76 0.18 -11.22 8.82
N ALA A 77 1.01 -10.25 9.21
CA ALA A 77 2.31 -10.51 9.82
C ALA A 77 2.21 -11.25 11.16
N LEU A 78 1.20 -10.89 11.97
CA LEU A 78 0.94 -11.53 13.27
C LEU A 78 0.41 -12.95 13.10
N LEU A 79 -0.52 -13.19 12.16
CA LEU A 79 -1.01 -14.54 11.87
C LEU A 79 0.12 -15.49 11.45
N ARG A 80 1.10 -15.01 10.67
CA ARG A 80 2.29 -15.79 10.31
C ARG A 80 3.16 -16.19 11.49
N ARG A 81 3.14 -15.43 12.60
CA ARG A 81 3.93 -15.71 13.81
C ARG A 81 3.18 -16.58 14.82
N GLY A 82 1.85 -16.65 14.74
CA GLY A 82 0.99 -17.44 15.62
C GLY A 82 0.55 -18.78 15.04
N ALA A 83 0.96 -19.12 13.81
CA ALA A 83 0.78 -20.46 13.26
C ALA A 83 1.81 -21.41 13.93
N PRO A 84 1.36 -22.52 14.56
CA PRO A 84 2.24 -23.47 15.25
C PRO A 84 3.27 -24.12 14.33
#